data_AF-A0A929HNI8-F1
#
_entry.id   AF-A0A929HNI8-F1
#
_cell.length_a   1.000
_cell.length_b   1.000
_cell.length_c   1.000
_cell.angle_alpha   90.00
_cell.angle_beta   90.00
_cell.angle_gamma   90.00
#
_symmetry.space_group_name_H-M   'P 1'
#
loop_
_entity.id
_entity.type
_entity.pdbx_description
1 polymer ?
#
loop_
_entity_poly.entity_id
_entity_poly.type
_entity_poly.pdbx_seq_one_letter_code
_entity_poly.pdbx_strand_id
1 'polypeptide(L)'
;SRQMTLGEPTDDAREISFALRGLLDSIKPAMAIRLIGVTIGRLTKGEAQVELFDTDRRRGELLSAMDSINDRFGSFTLTWGALADDREPSGVISPAWRPVGVKRIDVK
;
A
#
# COMPACT_ATOMS: atom_id res chain seq x y z
N SER A 1 18.14 3.76 -5.09
CA SER A 1 16.85 3.40 -5.68
C SER A 1 16.94 2.01 -6.29
N ARG A 2 15.89 1.20 -6.15
CA ARG A 2 15.71 -0.10 -6.81
C ARG A 2 14.32 -0.08 -7.45
N GLN A 3 14.15 -0.74 -8.58
CA GLN A 3 12.87 -0.81 -9.29
C GLN A 3 12.73 -2.18 -9.95
N MET A 4 11.50 -2.64 -10.11
CA MET A 4 11.17 -3.79 -10.95
C MET A 4 9.94 -3.45 -11.80
N THR A 5 9.71 -4.23 -12.85
CA THR A 5 8.50 -4.17 -13.65
C THR A 5 7.85 -5.53 -13.59
N LEU A 6 6.56 -5.57 -13.26
CA LEU A 6 5.77 -6.79 -13.24
C LEU A 6 5.47 -7.23 -14.68
N GLY A 7 5.17 -8.52 -14.86
CA GLY A 7 4.85 -9.07 -16.18
C GLY A 7 3.58 -8.46 -16.78
N GLU A 8 2.59 -8.21 -15.92
CA GLU A 8 1.32 -7.60 -16.27
C GLU A 8 1.05 -6.37 -15.37
N PRO A 9 0.30 -5.37 -15.85
CA PRO A 9 -0.19 -4.29 -15.01
C PRO A 9 -1.18 -4.83 -13.97
N THR A 10 -1.14 -4.30 -12.75
CA THR A 10 -2.01 -4.74 -11.64
C THR A 10 -2.38 -3.53 -10.79
N ASP A 11 -3.60 -3.56 -10.25
CA ASP A 11 -4.10 -2.64 -9.22
C ASP A 11 -4.26 -3.34 -7.85
N ASP A 12 -3.97 -4.64 -7.75
CA ASP A 12 -4.04 -5.36 -6.47
C ASP A 12 -2.88 -4.96 -5.55
N ALA A 13 -3.23 -4.21 -4.50
CA ALA A 13 -2.29 -3.74 -3.48
C ALA A 13 -1.47 -4.88 -2.83
N ARG A 14 -1.99 -6.11 -2.76
CA ARG A 14 -1.25 -7.26 -2.21
C ARG A 14 -0.15 -7.70 -3.16
N GLU A 15 -0.41 -7.75 -4.46
CA GLU A 15 0.61 -8.11 -5.45
C GLU A 15 1.74 -7.08 -5.46
N ILE A 16 1.36 -5.80 -5.43
CA ILE A 16 2.30 -4.69 -5.29
C ILE A 16 3.12 -4.84 -4.00
N SER A 17 2.48 -5.13 -2.86
CA SER A 17 3.17 -5.33 -1.57
C SER A 17 4.14 -6.52 -1.60
N PHE A 18 3.74 -7.65 -2.18
CA PHE A 18 4.62 -8.82 -2.34
C PHE A 18 5.83 -8.51 -3.21
N ALA A 19 5.63 -7.82 -4.34
CA ALA A 19 6.71 -7.41 -5.22
C ALA A 19 7.69 -6.45 -4.52
N LEU A 20 7.16 -5.46 -3.79
CA LEU A 20 7.98 -4.51 -3.04
C LEU A 20 8.77 -5.20 -1.92
N ARG A 21 8.17 -6.18 -1.25
CA ARG A 21 8.87 -6.96 -0.23
C ARG A 21 10.00 -7.78 -0.84
N GLY A 22 9.77 -8.45 -1.97
CA GLY A 22 10.85 -9.14 -2.70
C GLY A 22 11.97 -8.19 -3.13
N LEU A 23 11.64 -6.96 -3.54
CA LEU A 23 12.63 -5.93 -3.84
C LEU A 23 13.45 -5.53 -2.60
N LEU A 24 12.78 -5.35 -1.46
CA LEU A 24 13.41 -4.97 -0.21
C LEU A 24 14.34 -6.08 0.29
N ASP A 25 13.91 -7.34 0.22
CA ASP A 25 14.69 -8.51 0.63
C ASP A 25 15.96 -8.70 -0.22
N SER A 26 15.96 -8.21 -1.46
CA SER A 26 17.16 -8.20 -2.32
C SER A 26 18.24 -7.21 -1.86
N ILE A 27 17.91 -6.28 -0.96
CA ILE A 27 18.80 -5.25 -0.46
C ILE A 27 19.42 -5.74 0.85
N LYS A 28 20.74 -5.71 0.95
CA LYS A 28 21.49 -5.94 2.20
C LYS A 28 21.95 -4.60 2.75
N PRO A 29 21.17 -3.93 3.62
CA PRO A 29 21.55 -2.63 4.12
C PRO A 29 22.67 -2.79 5.16
N ALA A 30 23.74 -1.99 5.04
CA ALA A 30 24.81 -1.96 6.04
C ALA A 30 24.39 -1.26 7.35
N MET A 31 23.27 -0.55 7.34
CA MET A 31 22.74 0.26 8.45
C MET A 31 21.21 0.15 8.50
N ALA A 32 20.60 0.53 9.64
CA ALA A 32 19.16 0.54 9.79
C ALA A 32 18.47 1.50 8.79
N ILE A 33 17.37 1.03 8.18
CA ILE A 33 16.55 1.81 7.25
C ILE A 33 15.62 2.72 8.06
N ARG A 34 15.64 4.03 7.77
CA ARG A 34 14.81 5.05 8.46
C ARG A 34 13.56 5.45 7.70
N LEU A 35 13.53 5.20 6.39
CA LEU A 35 12.46 5.62 5.50
C LEU A 35 12.40 4.65 4.31
N ILE A 36 11.19 4.26 3.93
CA ILE A 36 10.92 3.54 2.70
C ILE A 36 9.91 4.39 1.91
N GLY A 37 10.32 4.81 0.71
CA GLY A 37 9.45 5.47 -0.24
C GLY A 37 9.08 4.48 -1.35
N VAL A 38 7.80 4.39 -1.67
CA VAL A 38 7.28 3.55 -2.75
C VAL A 38 6.72 4.48 -3.83
N THR A 39 7.09 4.22 -5.08
CA THR A 39 6.55 4.92 -6.25
C THR A 39 6.08 3.90 -7.26
N ILE A 40 4.84 4.07 -7.72
CA ILE A 40 4.27 3.29 -8.82
C ILE A 40 4.43 4.10 -10.10
N GLY A 41 4.83 3.44 -11.19
CA GLY A 41 5.04 4.05 -12.49
C GLY A 41 4.52 3.14 -13.60
N ARG A 42 4.66 3.58 -14.86
CA ARG A 42 4.10 2.89 -16.05
C ARG A 42 2.59 2.62 -15.91
N LEU A 43 1.86 3.62 -15.42
CA LEU A 43 0.42 3.55 -15.30
C LEU A 43 -0.20 3.36 -16.68
N THR A 44 -1.08 2.38 -16.80
CA THR A 44 -1.89 2.15 -17.99
C THR A 44 -3.32 2.60 -17.74
N LYS A 45 -4.01 3.01 -18.79
CA LYS A 45 -5.43 3.37 -18.75
C LYS A 45 -6.18 2.37 -19.64
N GLY A 46 -7.12 1.65 -19.05
CA GLY A 46 -7.93 0.67 -19.76
C GLY A 46 -8.49 -0.35 -18.80
N GLU A 47 -9.52 -1.07 -19.23
CA GLU A 47 -9.98 -2.26 -18.53
C GLU A 47 -8.93 -3.35 -18.72
N ALA A 48 -8.56 -4.03 -17.63
CA ALA A 48 -7.78 -5.25 -17.72
C ALA A 48 -8.55 -6.27 -18.58
N GLN A 49 -7.82 -7.23 -19.16
CA GLN A 49 -8.46 -8.33 -19.86
C GLN A 49 -9.51 -8.99 -18.96
N VAL A 50 -10.72 -9.22 -19.49
CA VAL A 50 -11.76 -9.96 -18.77
C VAL A 50 -11.22 -11.32 -18.36
N GLU A 51 -11.23 -11.57 -17.05
CA GLU A 51 -10.72 -12.79 -16.46
C GLU A 51 -11.58 -13.98 -16.91
N LEU A 52 -10.94 -14.96 -17.56
CA LEU A 52 -11.63 -16.14 -18.10
C LEU A 52 -12.02 -17.15 -17.02
N PHE A 53 -11.34 -17.10 -15.88
CA PHE A 53 -11.55 -18.03 -14.76
C PHE A 53 -12.25 -17.33 -13.60
N ASP A 54 -13.18 -18.04 -12.97
CA ASP A 54 -14.01 -17.49 -11.87
C ASP A 54 -13.20 -17.01 -10.66
N THR A 55 -12.03 -17.62 -10.41
CA THR A 55 -11.19 -17.23 -9.26
C THR A 55 -10.63 -15.83 -9.44
N ASP A 56 -10.13 -15.54 -10.64
CA ASP A 56 -9.59 -14.25 -11.00
C ASP A 56 -10.74 -13.23 -11.03
N ARG A 57 -11.85 -13.54 -11.72
CA ARG A 57 -13.04 -12.67 -11.79
C ARG A 57 -13.54 -12.23 -10.41
N ARG A 58 -13.63 -13.19 -9.47
CA ARG A 58 -14.08 -12.93 -8.10
C ARG A 58 -13.09 -12.04 -7.33
N ARG A 59 -11.81 -12.08 -7.68
CA ARG A 59 -10.78 -11.22 -7.10
C ARG A 59 -10.95 -9.78 -7.58
N GLY A 60 -11.12 -9.56 -8.88
CA GLY A 60 -11.42 -8.23 -9.43
C GLY A 60 -12.69 -7.62 -8.83
N GLU A 61 -13.76 -8.41 -8.74
CA GLU A 61 -15.03 -7.99 -8.11
C GLU A 61 -14.87 -7.63 -6.63
N LEU A 62 -14.06 -8.40 -5.89
CA LEU A 62 -13.76 -8.12 -4.49
C LEU A 62 -13.04 -6.78 -4.34
N LEU A 63 -12.00 -6.51 -5.14
CA LEU A 63 -11.23 -5.27 -5.07
C LEU A 63 -12.13 -4.06 -5.41
N SER A 64 -12.91 -4.16 -6.48
CA SER A 64 -13.87 -3.12 -6.87
C SER A 64 -14.92 -2.84 -5.79
N ALA A 65 -15.43 -3.90 -5.12
CA ALA A 65 -16.36 -3.75 -4.01
C ALA A 65 -15.70 -3.09 -2.78
N MET A 66 -14.45 -3.45 -2.48
CA MET A 66 -13.68 -2.82 -1.40
C MET A 66 -13.49 -1.32 -1.64
N ASP A 67 -13.12 -0.94 -2.85
CA ASP A 67 -12.95 0.47 -3.23
C ASP A 67 -14.28 1.22 -3.14
N SER A 68 -15.36 0.64 -3.68
CA SER A 68 -16.70 1.24 -3.61
C SER A 68 -17.17 1.51 -2.17
N ILE A 69 -16.86 0.60 -1.24
CA ILE A 69 -17.17 0.79 0.18
C ILE A 69 -16.33 1.91 0.78
N ASN A 70 -15.03 1.93 0.51
CA ASN A 70 -14.12 2.95 1.02
C ASN A 70 -14.46 4.35 0.46
N ASP A 71 -14.82 4.46 -0.81
CA ASP A 71 -15.23 5.73 -1.43
C ASP A 71 -16.52 6.26 -0.81
N ARG A 72 -17.44 5.36 -0.43
CA ARG A 72 -18.73 5.73 0.15
C ARG A 72 -18.66 6.09 1.64
N PHE A 73 -17.89 5.35 2.42
CA PHE A 73 -17.90 5.45 3.88
C PHE A 73 -16.63 6.09 4.47
N GLY A 74 -15.66 6.41 3.62
CA GLY A 74 -14.38 6.99 4.00
C GLY A 74 -13.22 6.04 3.74
N SER A 75 -12.07 6.59 3.35
CA SER A 75 -10.89 5.81 3.03
C SER A 75 -10.47 4.93 4.22
N PHE A 76 -10.05 3.69 3.92
CA PHE A 76 -9.63 2.69 4.91
C PHE A 76 -10.72 2.23 5.91
N THR A 77 -12.00 2.51 5.63
CA THR A 77 -13.14 1.95 6.39
C THR A 77 -13.12 0.42 6.34
N LEU A 78 -12.85 -0.13 5.15
CA LEU A 78 -12.61 -1.55 4.91
C LEU A 78 -11.15 -1.74 4.49
N THR A 79 -10.47 -2.68 5.14
CA THR A 79 -9.09 -3.06 4.83
C THR A 79 -8.89 -4.55 5.07
N TRP A 80 -7.75 -5.07 4.65
CA TRP A 80 -7.35 -6.46 4.93
C TRP A 80 -7.19 -6.66 6.43
N GLY A 81 -7.65 -7.81 6.95
CA GLY A 81 -7.54 -8.13 8.38
C GLY A 81 -6.10 -8.07 8.91
N ALA A 82 -5.12 -8.40 8.06
CA ALA A 82 -3.69 -8.29 8.38
C ALA A 82 -3.22 -6.83 8.65
N LEU A 83 -4.00 -5.83 8.24
CA LEU A 83 -3.72 -4.39 8.43
C LEU A 83 -4.64 -3.75 9.48
N ALA A 84 -5.54 -4.52 10.12
CA ALA A 84 -6.57 -3.95 10.99
C ALA A 84 -6.00 -3.35 12.29
N ASP A 85 -4.82 -3.80 12.73
CA ASP A 85 -4.18 -3.35 13.98
C ASP A 85 -3.29 -2.09 13.78
N ASP A 86 -2.93 -1.77 12.54
CA ASP A 86 -2.05 -0.62 12.19
C ASP A 86 -2.82 0.71 12.02
N ARG A 87 -4.03 0.80 12.60
CA ARG A 87 -5.05 1.78 12.21
C ARG A 87 -4.86 3.21 12.71
N GLU A 88 -3.86 3.50 13.52
CA GLU A 88 -3.47 4.89 13.75
C GLU A 88 -2.14 5.16 13.07
N PRO A 89 -2.13 5.81 11.88
CA PRO A 89 -0.96 6.56 11.50
C PRO A 89 -0.74 7.54 12.65
N SER A 90 0.31 7.31 13.42
CA SER A 90 0.96 8.30 14.25
C SER A 90 0.97 9.57 13.39
N GLY A 91 0.16 10.58 13.72
CA GLY A 91 0.06 11.85 12.99
C GLY A 91 1.37 12.67 13.02
N VAL A 92 2.47 11.97 13.27
CA VAL A 92 3.84 12.37 13.44
C VAL A 92 4.68 11.33 12.68
N ILE A 93 5.35 11.74 11.62
CA ILE A 93 6.39 10.92 10.99
C ILE A 93 7.66 11.09 11.83
N SER A 94 8.10 10.01 12.48
CA SER A 94 9.30 9.96 13.32
C SER A 94 10.58 10.38 12.55
N PRO A 95 11.62 10.91 13.24
CA PRO A 95 12.10 10.41 14.52
C PRO A 95 11.49 11.11 15.74
N ALA A 96 10.67 10.38 16.48
CA ALA A 96 10.10 10.78 17.77
C ALA A 96 11.16 11.02 18.87
N TRP A 97 12.44 10.68 18.64
CA TRP A 97 13.54 10.91 19.59
C TRP A 97 14.12 12.33 19.58
N ARG A 98 13.66 13.23 18.70
CA ARG A 98 14.10 14.63 18.75
C ARG A 98 13.40 15.35 19.92
N PRO A 99 14.13 16.07 20.80
CA PRO A 99 13.52 16.88 21.87
C PRO A 99 12.58 17.98 21.34
N VAL A 100 12.71 18.35 20.06
CA VAL A 100 11.92 19.35 19.32
C VAL A 100 11.33 18.73 18.04
N GLY A 101 10.07 19.04 17.70
CA GLY A 101 9.40 18.54 16.49
C GLY A 101 7.87 18.63 16.56
N VAL A 102 7.18 18.39 15.43
CA VAL A 102 5.71 18.29 15.38
C VAL A 102 5.28 17.10 16.24
N LYS A 103 4.49 17.41 17.25
CA LYS A 103 3.81 16.46 18.12
C LYS A 103 2.33 16.58 17.79
N ARG A 104 1.54 15.51 17.92
CA ARG A 104 0.09 15.66 17.94
C ARG A 104 -0.27 16.33 19.27
N ILE A 105 -0.47 17.64 19.25
CA ILE A 105 -0.88 18.45 20.41
C ILE A 105 -2.27 18.97 20.07
N ASP A 106 -3.32 18.40 20.64
CA ASP A 106 -4.67 18.94 20.47
C ASP A 106 -4.77 20.26 21.26
N VAL A 107 -4.78 21.38 20.54
CA VAL A 107 -4.98 22.71 21.13
C VAL A 107 -6.46 23.06 20.98
N LYS A 108 -7.13 23.32 22.11
CA LYS A 108 -8.52 23.80 22.19
C LYS A 108 -8.64 25.26 21.75
#